data_AF-A0AAD8K8F5-F1
#
_entry.id   AF-A0AAD8K8F5-F1
#
_cell.length_a   1.000
_cell.length_b   1.000
_cell.length_c   1.000
_cell.angle_alpha   90.00
_cell.angle_beta   90.00
_cell.angle_gamma   90.00
#
_symmetry.space_group_name_H-M   'P 1'
#
loop_
_entity.id
_entity.type
_entity.pdbx_description
1 polymer ?
#
loop_
_entity_poly.entity_id
_entity_poly.type
_entity_poly.pdbx_seq_one_letter_code
_entity_poly.pdbx_strand_id
1 'polypeptide(L)'
;MAQDEAELIETLAWAHERTPLANLIPWRDKPVALSIVQARLVGLAHFSDPTCIMDTNRNLTSMAKKSLIQREKKRKKLEQKYHLIRRSSKKEISKVRSLGDKWEIYGKLQSPPRNSAPTRLHRRCFSTGRPRANYRDFGLSGHILREMVHACLLPGVTRSNW
;
A
#
# COMPACT_ATOMS: atom_id res chain seq x y z
N MET A 1 7.68 -19.52 3.96
CA MET A 1 8.04 -20.13 2.67
C MET A 1 6.90 -19.94 1.66
N ALA A 2 5.82 -20.73 1.67
CA ALA A 2 4.73 -20.56 0.70
C ALA A 2 3.80 -19.35 0.95
N GLN A 3 3.61 -18.94 2.20
CA GLN A 3 2.80 -17.74 2.52
C GLN A 3 3.48 -16.43 2.08
N ASP A 4 4.80 -16.35 2.17
CA ASP A 4 5.56 -15.12 1.93
C ASP A 4 5.64 -14.79 0.42
N GLU A 5 5.71 -15.82 -0.43
CA GLU A 5 5.69 -15.68 -1.89
C GLU A 5 4.32 -15.22 -2.41
N ALA A 6 3.23 -15.74 -1.83
CA ALA A 6 1.88 -15.33 -2.18
C ALA A 6 1.62 -13.86 -1.80
N GLU A 7 2.08 -13.44 -0.61
CA GLU A 7 1.99 -12.03 -0.19
C GLU A 7 2.82 -11.12 -1.11
N LEU A 8 4.02 -11.55 -1.54
CA LEU A 8 4.86 -10.79 -2.48
C LEU A 8 4.17 -10.58 -3.82
N ILE A 9 3.58 -11.63 -4.40
CA ILE A 9 2.84 -11.57 -5.67
C ILE A 9 1.63 -10.64 -5.54
N GLU A 10 0.88 -10.71 -4.44
CA GLU A 10 -0.26 -9.83 -4.17
C GLU A 10 0.20 -8.36 -4.00
N THR A 11 1.37 -8.12 -3.38
CA THR A 11 1.93 -6.77 -3.25
C THR A 11 2.34 -6.16 -4.59
N LEU A 12 2.92 -6.97 -5.48
CA LEU A 12 3.37 -6.54 -6.81
C LEU A 12 2.17 -6.28 -7.74
N ALA A 13 1.17 -7.17 -7.72
CA ALA A 13 -0.08 -6.97 -8.45
C ALA A 13 -0.81 -5.69 -8.00
N TRP A 14 -0.89 -5.47 -6.68
CA TRP A 14 -1.51 -4.27 -6.10
C TRP A 14 -0.78 -2.97 -6.48
N ALA A 15 0.55 -2.99 -6.54
CA ALA A 15 1.36 -1.84 -6.96
C ALA A 15 1.15 -1.52 -8.45
N HIS A 16 1.03 -2.54 -9.30
CA HIS A 16 0.87 -2.37 -10.75
C HIS A 16 -0.49 -1.77 -11.12
N GLU A 17 -1.59 -2.27 -10.53
CA GLU A 17 -2.97 -1.83 -10.81
C GLU A 17 -3.26 -0.34 -10.50
N ARG A 18 -2.38 0.33 -9.74
CA ARG A 18 -2.55 1.73 -9.34
C ARG A 18 -1.61 2.70 -10.06
N THR A 19 -0.75 2.21 -10.95
CA THR A 19 0.10 3.07 -11.77
C THR A 19 -0.65 3.46 -13.06
N PRO A 20 -0.63 4.75 -13.47
CA PRO A 20 -1.30 5.20 -14.70
C PRO A 20 -0.80 4.51 -15.98
N LEU A 21 0.37 3.87 -15.92
CA LEU A 21 1.01 3.16 -17.03
C LEU A 21 0.35 1.81 -17.34
N ALA A 22 -0.37 1.20 -16.40
CA ALA A 22 -1.01 -0.11 -16.60
C ALA A 22 -2.11 -0.07 -17.68
N ASN A 23 -2.67 1.11 -17.96
CA ASN A 23 -3.71 1.29 -18.99
C ASN A 23 -3.17 1.45 -20.42
N LEU A 24 -1.84 1.47 -20.61
CA LEU A 24 -1.21 1.68 -21.93
C LEU A 24 -0.94 0.39 -22.70
N ILE A 25 -1.07 -0.80 -22.08
CA ILE A 25 -0.71 -2.08 -22.72
C ILE A 25 -1.86 -3.10 -22.52
N PRO A 26 -2.73 -3.31 -23.53
CA PRO A 26 -3.71 -4.38 -23.50
C PRO A 26 -3.02 -5.75 -23.67
N TRP A 27 -3.23 -6.63 -22.68
CA TRP A 27 -2.78 -8.01 -22.62
C TRP A 27 -3.54 -8.91 -23.62
N ARG A 28 -3.31 -8.77 -24.93
CA ARG A 28 -3.92 -9.70 -25.91
C ARG A 28 -3.00 -10.69 -26.60
N ASP A 29 -1.69 -10.46 -26.64
CA ASP A 29 -0.82 -11.37 -27.38
C ASP A 29 0.48 -11.66 -26.60
N LYS A 30 0.49 -12.76 -25.85
CA LYS A 30 1.74 -13.42 -25.43
C LYS A 30 1.59 -14.94 -25.54
N PRO A 31 2.46 -15.66 -26.27
CA PRO A 31 2.63 -17.09 -26.06
C PRO A 31 3.45 -17.29 -24.78
N VAL A 32 2.74 -17.48 -23.66
CA VAL A 32 3.26 -17.68 -22.30
C VAL A 32 4.19 -18.92 -22.17
N ALA A 33 4.27 -19.78 -23.19
CA ALA A 33 5.11 -20.97 -23.17
C ALA A 33 6.62 -20.70 -23.39
N LEU A 34 7.00 -19.63 -24.11
CA LEU A 34 8.41 -19.36 -24.45
C LEU A 34 9.17 -18.64 -23.32
N SER A 35 8.49 -17.79 -22.53
CA SER A 35 9.13 -17.06 -21.45
C SER A 35 9.46 -17.92 -20.23
N ILE A 36 8.71 -19.01 -19.99
CA ILE A 36 8.97 -19.93 -18.86
C ILE A 36 10.18 -20.82 -19.17
N VAL A 37 10.36 -21.23 -20.43
CA VAL A 37 11.51 -22.02 -20.86
C VAL A 37 12.78 -21.17 -20.91
N GLN A 38 12.69 -19.92 -21.40
CA GLN A 38 13.82 -18.98 -21.35
C GLN A 38 14.18 -18.58 -19.91
N ALA A 39 13.20 -18.39 -19.03
CA ALA A 39 13.47 -18.11 -17.61
C ALA A 39 14.14 -19.30 -16.89
N ARG A 40 13.81 -20.55 -17.26
CA ARG A 40 14.50 -21.74 -16.73
C ARG A 40 15.94 -21.86 -17.23
N LEU A 41 16.20 -21.52 -18.49
CA LEU A 41 17.54 -21.61 -19.08
C LEU A 41 18.50 -20.52 -18.54
N VAL A 42 17.99 -19.30 -18.33
CA VAL A 42 18.76 -18.21 -17.72
C VAL A 42 18.93 -18.42 -16.21
N GLY A 43 17.93 -19.01 -15.53
CA GLY A 43 18.00 -19.33 -14.11
C GLY A 43 19.07 -20.37 -13.74
N LEU A 44 19.38 -21.32 -14.63
CA LEU A 44 20.43 -22.32 -14.39
C LEU A 44 21.85 -21.76 -14.55
N ALA A 45 22.04 -20.72 -15.39
CA ALA A 45 23.37 -20.13 -15.63
C ALA A 45 23.78 -19.11 -14.55
N HIS A 46 22.84 -18.56 -13.79
CA HIS A 46 23.10 -17.59 -12.72
C HIS A 46 23.29 -18.24 -11.33
N PHE A 47 23.27 -19.58 -11.21
CA PHE A 47 23.33 -20.28 -9.92
C PHE A 47 24.75 -20.73 -9.50
N SER A 48 25.80 -20.19 -10.13
CA SER A 48 27.20 -20.53 -9.81
C SER A 48 28.07 -19.34 -9.39
N ASP A 49 27.47 -18.21 -8.99
CA ASP A 49 28.18 -17.11 -8.33
C ASP A 49 28.00 -17.20 -6.79
N PRO A 50 29.01 -17.63 -6.02
CA PRO A 50 28.91 -17.79 -4.57
C PRO A 50 29.07 -16.45 -3.81
N THR A 51 29.12 -15.31 -4.48
CA THR A 51 29.26 -13.99 -3.85
C THR A 51 27.93 -13.27 -3.58
N CYS A 52 26.82 -13.78 -4.12
CA CYS A 52 25.48 -13.30 -3.77
C CYS A 52 24.80 -14.26 -2.79
N ILE A 53 25.42 -14.48 -1.63
CA ILE A 53 24.65 -14.82 -0.43
C ILE A 53 23.85 -13.56 -0.11
N MET A 54 22.68 -13.42 -0.73
CA MET A 54 21.63 -12.61 -0.14
C MET A 54 21.41 -13.20 1.25
N ASP A 55 21.77 -12.44 2.28
CA ASP A 55 21.44 -12.72 3.67
C ASP A 55 19.93 -12.98 3.78
N THR A 56 19.51 -14.23 3.57
CA THR A 56 18.13 -14.72 3.76
C THR A 56 17.78 -14.81 5.25
N ASN A 57 18.67 -14.34 6.12
CA ASN A 57 18.52 -14.34 7.56
C ASN A 57 18.40 -12.93 8.16
N ARG A 58 17.90 -11.95 7.40
CA ARG A 58 17.40 -10.73 8.03
C ARG A 58 15.98 -11.01 8.51
N ASN A 59 15.90 -11.50 9.74
CA ASN A 59 14.69 -11.48 10.54
C ASN A 59 14.01 -10.10 10.41
N LEU A 60 13.09 -9.95 9.45
CA LEU A 60 12.12 -8.88 9.38
C LEU A 60 11.12 -9.13 10.50
N THR A 61 11.62 -9.07 11.74
CA THR A 61 10.81 -8.92 12.92
C THR A 61 9.87 -7.76 12.63
N SER A 62 8.57 -8.07 12.59
CA SER A 62 7.52 -7.13 12.26
C SER A 62 7.74 -5.83 13.03
N MET A 63 8.23 -4.79 12.35
CA MET A 63 8.64 -3.54 13.04
C MET A 63 7.47 -2.89 13.78
N ALA A 64 6.23 -3.15 13.34
CA ALA A 64 5.01 -2.71 14.02
C ALA A 64 4.27 -3.88 14.67
N LYS A 65 3.78 -3.66 15.89
CA LYS A 65 2.89 -4.61 16.59
C LYS A 65 1.69 -4.97 15.70
N LYS A 66 1.40 -6.26 15.51
CA LYS A 66 0.24 -6.77 14.74
C LYS A 66 -1.07 -6.09 15.15
N SER A 67 -1.23 -5.83 16.45
CA SER A 67 -2.38 -5.11 17.02
C SER A 67 -2.56 -3.69 16.45
N LEU A 68 -1.48 -2.96 16.16
CA LEU A 68 -1.55 -1.62 15.57
C LEU A 68 -1.99 -1.66 14.10
N ILE A 69 -1.52 -2.65 13.35
CA ILE A 69 -1.94 -2.88 11.95
C ILE A 69 -3.43 -3.20 11.93
N GLN A 70 -3.89 -4.08 12.82
CA GLN A 70 -5.30 -4.45 12.90
C GLN A 70 -6.19 -3.30 13.37
N ARG A 71 -5.70 -2.44 14.28
CA ARG A 71 -6.40 -1.20 14.67
C ARG A 71 -6.61 -0.27 13.46
N GLU A 72 -5.60 -0.15 12.60
CA GLU A 72 -5.71 0.67 11.38
C GLU A 72 -6.69 0.06 10.37
N LYS A 73 -6.63 -1.28 10.16
CA LYS A 73 -7.62 -2.01 9.35
C LYS A 73 -9.05 -1.78 9.86
N LYS A 74 -9.27 -1.85 11.19
CA LYS A 74 -10.58 -1.56 11.81
C LYS A 74 -11.02 -0.12 11.56
N ARG A 75 -10.13 0.87 11.67
CA ARG A 75 -10.45 2.28 11.39
C ARG A 75 -10.85 2.49 9.94
N LYS A 76 -10.12 1.92 8.98
CA LYS A 76 -10.46 1.99 7.55
C LYS A 76 -11.86 1.46 7.27
N LYS A 77 -12.21 0.30 7.83
CA LYS A 77 -13.57 -0.29 7.69
C LYS A 77 -14.66 0.63 8.25
N LEU A 78 -14.42 1.23 9.42
CA LEU A 78 -15.37 2.17 10.03
C LEU A 78 -15.49 3.46 9.22
N GLU A 79 -14.39 4.00 8.73
CA GLU A 79 -14.39 5.21 7.91
C GLU A 79 -15.20 4.99 6.63
N GLN A 80 -14.99 3.87 5.93
CA GLN A 80 -15.77 3.49 4.74
C GLN A 80 -17.26 3.38 5.05
N LYS A 81 -17.63 2.74 6.18
CA LYS A 81 -19.04 2.58 6.60
C LYS A 81 -19.75 3.92 6.83
N TYR A 82 -19.07 4.89 7.45
CA TYR A 82 -19.69 6.19 7.81
C TYR A 82 -19.31 7.34 6.86
N HIS A 83 -18.56 7.08 5.80
CA HIS A 83 -18.02 8.09 4.89
C HIS A 83 -19.12 8.99 4.30
N LEU A 84 -20.20 8.39 3.82
CA LEU A 84 -21.33 9.12 3.21
C LEU A 84 -22.03 10.04 4.23
N ILE A 85 -22.33 9.53 5.42
CA ILE A 85 -23.01 10.27 6.50
C ILE A 85 -22.16 11.48 6.93
N ARG A 86 -20.85 11.28 7.14
CA ARG A 86 -19.97 12.41 7.52
C ARG A 86 -19.85 13.43 6.40
N ARG A 87 -19.87 13.00 5.14
CA ARG A 87 -19.80 13.88 3.96
C ARG A 87 -21.09 14.68 3.77
N SER A 88 -22.26 14.07 3.93
CA SER A 88 -23.55 14.78 3.84
C SER A 88 -23.70 15.81 4.96
N SER A 89 -23.46 15.43 6.22
CA SER A 89 -23.57 16.36 7.35
C SER A 89 -22.58 17.52 7.24
N LYS A 90 -21.34 17.29 6.78
CA LYS A 90 -20.40 18.40 6.53
C LYS A 90 -20.86 19.34 5.42
N LYS A 91 -21.48 18.82 4.36
CA LYS A 91 -22.06 19.66 3.29
C LYS A 91 -23.25 20.46 3.81
N GLU A 92 -24.10 19.87 4.63
CA GLU A 92 -25.23 20.55 5.27
C GLU A 92 -24.76 21.72 6.15
N ILE A 93 -23.74 21.50 6.99
CA ILE A 93 -23.15 22.55 7.85
C ILE A 93 -22.68 23.76 7.02
N SER A 94 -22.11 23.53 5.84
CA SER A 94 -21.62 24.61 4.98
C SER A 94 -22.74 25.44 4.32
N LYS A 95 -23.94 24.88 4.19
CA LYS A 95 -25.09 25.53 3.53
C LYS A 95 -25.96 26.32 4.51
N VAL A 96 -26.11 25.80 5.73
CA VAL A 96 -27.00 26.37 6.74
C VAL A 96 -26.40 27.66 7.30
N ARG A 97 -27.23 28.71 7.48
CA ARG A 97 -26.81 30.00 8.06
C ARG A 97 -27.18 30.12 9.53
N SER A 98 -28.40 29.72 9.89
CA SER A 98 -28.96 29.70 11.24
C SER A 98 -28.08 28.92 12.22
N LEU A 99 -27.96 29.44 13.45
CA LEU A 99 -27.17 28.80 14.49
C LEU A 99 -27.90 27.57 15.07
N GLY A 100 -29.21 27.65 15.27
CA GLY A 100 -30.03 26.54 15.80
C GLY A 100 -29.90 25.27 14.97
N ASP A 101 -30.14 25.37 13.66
CA ASP A 101 -30.03 24.22 12.74
C ASP A 101 -28.60 23.66 12.66
N LYS A 102 -27.56 24.50 12.82
CA LYS A 102 -26.18 24.02 12.92
C LYS A 102 -25.96 23.15 14.14
N TRP A 103 -26.52 23.50 15.30
CA TRP A 103 -26.40 22.70 16.52
C TRP A 103 -26.94 21.28 16.34
N GLU A 104 -28.09 21.14 15.69
CA GLU A 104 -28.66 19.82 15.39
C GLU A 104 -27.76 18.98 14.49
N ILE A 105 -27.19 19.60 13.44
CA ILE A 105 -26.28 18.91 12.52
C ILE A 105 -24.97 18.53 13.21
N TYR A 106 -24.47 19.36 14.14
CA TYR A 106 -23.33 18.98 14.98
C TYR A 106 -23.64 17.78 15.85
N GLY A 107 -24.84 17.67 16.42
CA GLY A 107 -25.30 16.47 17.13
C GLY A 107 -25.25 15.22 16.24
N LYS A 108 -25.77 15.31 15.01
CA LYS A 108 -25.69 14.22 14.02
C LYS A 108 -24.23 13.85 13.70
N LEU A 109 -23.35 14.83 13.53
CA LEU A 109 -21.93 14.62 13.22
C LEU A 109 -21.13 14.00 14.39
N GLN A 110 -21.58 14.23 15.63
CA GLN A 110 -20.98 13.67 16.85
C GLN A 110 -21.46 12.24 17.14
N SER A 111 -22.66 11.85 16.69
CA SER A 111 -23.21 10.49 16.89
C SER A 111 -22.33 9.33 16.37
N PRO A 112 -21.67 9.38 15.19
CA PRO A 112 -20.84 8.27 14.72
C PRO A 112 -19.55 8.08 15.54
N PRO A 113 -19.02 6.85 15.64
CA PRO A 113 -17.84 6.55 16.45
C PRO A 113 -16.62 7.41 16.09
N ARG A 114 -15.85 7.87 17.09
CA ARG A 114 -14.67 8.73 16.87
C ARG A 114 -13.67 8.17 15.85
N ASN A 115 -13.48 6.84 15.84
CA ASN A 115 -12.57 6.15 14.91
C ASN A 115 -13.03 6.12 13.44
N SER A 116 -14.25 6.54 13.14
CA SER A 116 -14.74 6.70 11.76
C SER A 116 -14.25 8.00 11.09
N ALA A 117 -13.63 8.91 11.84
CA ALA A 117 -13.13 10.16 11.27
C ALA A 117 -11.88 9.91 10.40
N PRO A 118 -11.83 10.43 9.16
CA PRO A 118 -10.70 10.20 8.25
C PRO A 118 -9.39 10.81 8.78
N THR A 119 -9.46 11.85 9.61
CA THR A 119 -8.31 12.48 10.27
C THR A 119 -7.57 11.54 11.23
N ARG A 120 -8.20 10.43 11.65
CA ARG A 120 -7.58 9.43 12.53
C ARG A 120 -6.87 8.30 11.80
N LEU A 121 -7.02 8.24 10.48
CA LEU A 121 -6.29 7.28 9.67
C LEU A 121 -4.82 7.68 9.59
N HIS A 122 -3.93 6.69 9.68
CA HIS A 122 -2.50 6.86 9.56
C HIS A 122 -1.97 6.04 8.38
N ARG A 123 -1.25 6.67 7.46
CA ARG A 123 -0.53 5.95 6.39
C ARG A 123 0.60 5.16 7.03
N ARG A 124 0.63 3.85 6.80
CA ARG A 124 1.69 2.94 7.27
C ARG A 124 2.34 2.29 6.06
N CYS A 125 3.62 1.95 6.16
CA CYS A 125 4.28 1.11 5.18
C CYS A 125 3.49 -0.19 5.00
N PHE A 126 3.25 -0.59 3.77
CA PHE A 126 2.47 -1.79 3.46
C PHE A 126 3.13 -3.07 3.98
N SER A 127 4.45 -3.22 3.77
CA SER A 127 5.23 -4.37 4.22
C SER A 127 5.49 -4.32 5.75
N THR A 128 6.12 -3.25 6.25
CA THR A 128 6.63 -3.23 7.64
C THR A 128 5.63 -2.67 8.67
N GLY A 129 4.57 -1.98 8.24
CA GLY A 129 3.64 -1.29 9.14
C GLY A 129 4.20 -0.02 9.81
N ARG A 130 5.41 0.42 9.43
CA ARG A 130 6.07 1.62 9.98
C ARG A 130 5.19 2.87 9.78
N PRO A 131 4.95 3.67 10.83
CA PRO A 131 4.10 4.86 10.70
C PRO A 131 4.81 6.01 9.97
N ARG A 132 6.11 6.20 10.16
CA ARG A 132 6.85 7.36 9.61
C ARG A 132 7.67 7.01 8.38
N ALA A 133 8.10 8.05 7.66
CA ALA A 133 8.98 7.97 6.49
C ALA A 133 8.42 7.09 5.37
N ASN A 134 7.12 7.27 5.08
CA ASN A 134 6.42 6.58 4.01
C ASN A 134 6.33 7.49 2.78
N TYR A 135 6.81 7.01 1.63
CA TYR A 135 6.60 7.68 0.35
C TYR A 135 5.17 7.41 -0.11
N ARG A 136 4.42 8.46 -0.49
CA ARG A 136 2.98 8.34 -0.79
C ARG A 136 2.72 7.58 -2.08
N ASP A 137 3.58 7.76 -3.07
CA ASP A 137 3.43 7.16 -4.41
C ASP A 137 3.62 5.64 -4.36
N PHE A 138 4.61 5.19 -3.59
CA PHE A 138 4.91 3.77 -3.42
C PHE A 138 4.16 3.11 -2.25
N GLY A 139 3.73 3.87 -1.24
CA GLY A 139 3.13 3.31 -0.02
C GLY A 139 4.11 2.54 0.88
N LEU A 140 5.41 2.68 0.64
CA LEU A 140 6.48 1.97 1.32
C LEU A 140 7.33 2.92 2.19
N SER A 141 7.93 2.35 3.23
CA SER A 141 8.94 3.05 4.02
C SER A 141 10.23 3.19 3.24
N GLY A 142 10.98 4.27 3.46
CA GLY A 142 12.21 4.53 2.70
C GLY A 142 13.29 3.44 2.72
N HIS A 143 13.39 2.65 3.79
CA HIS A 143 14.35 1.54 3.86
C HIS A 143 13.97 0.42 2.87
N ILE A 144 12.73 -0.07 2.96
CA ILE A 144 12.18 -1.07 2.01
C ILE A 144 12.22 -0.55 0.59
N LEU A 145 11.89 0.73 0.37
CA LEU A 145 11.97 1.33 -0.95
C LEU A 145 13.39 1.23 -1.52
N ARG A 146 14.41 1.56 -0.73
CA ARG A 146 15.81 1.46 -1.14
C ARG A 146 16.22 0.02 -1.46
N GLU A 147 15.82 -0.94 -0.64
CA GLU A 147 16.07 -2.37 -0.88
C GLU A 147 15.44 -2.82 -2.20
N MET A 148 14.19 -2.43 -2.47
CA MET A 148 13.50 -2.76 -3.72
C MET A 148 14.12 -2.08 -4.95
N VAL A 149 14.63 -0.85 -4.81
CA VAL A 149 15.36 -0.16 -5.89
C VAL A 149 16.66 -0.89 -6.20
N HIS A 150 17.43 -1.29 -5.19
CA HIS A 150 18.68 -2.03 -5.41
C HIS A 150 18.44 -3.43 -6.00
N ALA A 151 17.29 -4.04 -5.69
CA ALA A 151 16.85 -5.30 -6.29
C ALA A 151 16.20 -5.15 -7.68
N CYS A 152 16.16 -3.93 -8.25
CA CYS A 152 15.52 -3.65 -9.55
C CYS A 152 14.04 -4.08 -9.65
N LEU A 153 13.32 -4.13 -8.53
CA LEU A 153 11.91 -4.54 -8.49
C LEU A 153 10.95 -3.40 -8.89
N LEU A 154 11.42 -2.15 -8.82
CA LEU A 154 10.61 -0.98 -9.13
C LEU A 154 10.89 -0.49 -10.56
N PRO A 155 9.87 -0.47 -11.44
CA PRO A 155 10.06 -0.07 -12.83
C PRO A 155 10.37 1.43 -12.92
N GLY A 156 11.36 1.78 -13.74
CA GLY A 156 11.68 3.17 -14.07
C GLY A 156 12.36 3.97 -12.96
N VAL A 157 12.74 3.35 -11.84
CA VAL A 157 13.48 4.03 -10.76
C VAL A 157 14.97 3.95 -11.03
N THR A 158 15.61 5.09 -11.24
CA THR A 158 17.06 5.21 -11.42
C THR A 158 17.66 6.12 -10.34
N ARG A 159 18.95 5.92 -10.04
CA ARG A 159 19.69 6.87 -9.21
C ARG A 159 19.88 8.16 -10.01
N SER A 160 19.30 9.25 -9.55
CA SER A 160 19.50 10.58 -10.12
C SER A 160 20.89 11.13 -9.75
N ASN A 161 21.62 11.62 -10.75
CA ASN A 161 22.81 12.46 -10.60
C ASN A 161 22.56 13.69 -11.47
N TRP A 162 22.47 14.86 -10.84
CA TRP A 162 22.24 16.14 -11.52
C TRP A 162 23.45 17.05 -11.30
#